data_AF-A0A8T1H8N3-F1
#
_entry.id   AF-A0A8T1H8N3-F1
#
_cell.length_a   1.000
_cell.length_b   1.000
_cell.length_c   1.000
_cell.angle_alpha   90.00
_cell.angle_beta   90.00
_cell.angle_gamma   90.00
#
_symmetry.space_group_name_H-M   'P 1'
#
loop_
_entity.id
_entity.type
_entity.pdbx_description
1 polymer ?
#
loop_
_entity_poly.entity_id
_entity_poly.type
_entity_poly.pdbx_seq_one_letter_code
_entity_poly.pdbx_strand_id
1 'polypeptide(L)'
;MSVYALGTIMINRLRFDKQVFESRKTRPRRIERGSFAFSRSTAIPTMVACHWWDRKPVHYLATGPIMAEDSIHRNIKMVGPSTVKRPKVVTDYQRWMGGVDVHDQLRLQSYSIQKAFRFQKYYKSLFMGFVDLALLNAYLTHKETCRLQRLVPKDRGEWYLLLHKQLLQLKPDDFVEATAPTPSPMTRSRKRRRLDGHKHIQFDDWVTVSSVQKRRQRSCKGCALLRGERKKAFQTTYYCEDCSQADAKCFLCPKSRHIYGGVRKTCYQIWHKDFDSGASIPAALGKRVVLRRSGKVGTGKPTRREPLCHQDGDADNEEEQTAEQAAIV
;
A
#
# COMPACT_ATOMS: atom_id res chain seq x y z
N MET A 1 7.78 16.86 24.11
CA MET A 1 6.49 16.86 23.39
C MET A 1 5.37 16.70 24.39
N SER A 2 4.53 17.72 24.57
CA SER A 2 3.38 17.69 25.49
C SER A 2 2.14 17.16 24.75
N VAL A 3 2.17 15.88 24.35
CA VAL A 3 1.04 15.24 23.68
C VAL A 3 0.22 14.47 24.71
N TYR A 4 -1.05 14.84 24.85
CA TYR A 4 -2.02 14.10 25.65
C TYR A 4 -2.45 12.83 24.89
N ALA A 5 -2.26 11.66 25.47
CA ALA A 5 -2.62 10.38 24.90
C ALA A 5 -3.72 9.75 25.75
N LEU A 6 -4.71 9.16 25.09
CA LEU A 6 -5.83 8.49 25.70
C LEU A 6 -6.27 7.32 24.83
N GLY A 7 -6.39 6.15 25.43
CA GLY A 7 -6.87 4.97 24.71
C GLY A 7 -7.27 3.84 25.63
N THR A 8 -7.90 2.84 25.03
CA THR A 8 -8.12 1.54 25.66
C THR A 8 -6.82 0.74 25.65
N ILE A 9 -6.60 -0.06 26.69
CA ILE A 9 -5.42 -0.91 26.79
C ILE A 9 -5.83 -2.37 26.94
N MET A 10 -5.10 -3.25 26.26
CA MET A 10 -5.23 -4.69 26.43
C MET A 10 -4.60 -5.10 27.76
N ILE A 11 -5.30 -5.91 28.55
CA ILE A 11 -4.88 -6.34 29.89
C ILE A 11 -3.60 -7.20 29.91
N ASN A 12 -3.25 -7.85 28.79
CA ASN A 12 -2.07 -8.72 28.69
C ASN A 12 -0.77 -7.95 28.36
N ARG A 13 -0.76 -6.62 28.53
CA ARG A 13 0.43 -5.80 28.29
C ARG A 13 1.38 -5.90 29.48
N LEU A 14 2.67 -6.04 29.19
CA LEU A 14 3.73 -6.06 30.19
C LEU A 14 3.69 -4.77 31.02
N ARG A 15 3.92 -4.90 32.34
CA ARG A 15 3.98 -3.79 33.30
C ARG A 15 2.66 -3.02 33.47
N PHE A 16 1.53 -3.59 33.04
CA PHE A 16 0.22 -3.07 33.44
C PHE A 16 0.02 -3.29 34.95
N ASP A 17 -0.46 -2.27 35.65
CA ASP A 17 -0.57 -2.34 37.10
C ASP A 17 -1.64 -3.36 37.53
N LYS A 18 -1.22 -4.26 38.42
CA LYS A 18 -2.06 -5.31 39.01
C LYS A 18 -3.19 -4.74 39.87
N GLN A 19 -3.06 -3.52 40.40
CA GLN A 19 -4.10 -2.88 41.22
C GLN A 19 -5.37 -2.53 40.44
N VAL A 20 -5.23 -2.19 39.16
CA VAL A 20 -6.35 -1.89 38.26
C VAL A 20 -6.60 -3.00 37.25
N PHE A 21 -5.83 -4.08 37.33
CA PHE A 21 -6.02 -5.26 36.50
C PHE A 21 -7.29 -6.01 36.90
N GLU A 22 -8.07 -6.39 35.90
CA GLU A 22 -9.23 -7.22 36.10
C GLU A 22 -9.30 -8.27 35.00
N SER A 23 -9.26 -9.54 35.39
CA SER A 23 -9.25 -10.69 34.47
C SER A 23 -10.64 -11.19 34.12
N ARG A 24 -11.65 -10.84 34.92
CA ARG A 24 -13.02 -11.32 34.73
C ARG A 24 -13.62 -10.78 33.45
N LYS A 25 -14.29 -11.64 32.68
CA LYS A 25 -14.94 -11.24 31.41
C LYS A 25 -16.21 -10.41 31.62
N THR A 26 -16.85 -10.51 32.78
CA THR A 26 -18.14 -9.91 33.10
C THR A 26 -18.16 -9.37 34.52
N ARG A 27 -18.96 -8.33 34.75
CA ARG A 27 -19.14 -7.72 36.07
C ARG A 27 -19.84 -8.70 37.04
N PRO A 28 -19.24 -9.02 38.20
CA PRO A 28 -19.92 -9.76 39.27
C PRO A 28 -21.10 -8.98 39.86
N ARG A 29 -22.15 -9.67 40.32
CA ARG A 29 -23.33 -9.01 40.92
C ARG A 29 -23.01 -8.14 42.14
N ARG A 30 -21.99 -8.51 42.91
CA ARG A 30 -21.51 -7.78 44.10
C ARG A 30 -20.81 -6.45 43.81
N ILE A 31 -20.34 -6.23 42.58
CA ILE A 31 -19.70 -4.97 42.19
C ILE A 31 -20.78 -4.10 41.58
N GLU A 32 -20.98 -2.90 42.10
CA GLU A 32 -21.94 -1.96 41.53
C GLU A 32 -21.57 -1.58 40.09
N ARG A 33 -22.60 -1.35 39.26
CA ARG A 33 -22.34 -0.85 37.90
C ARG A 33 -21.85 0.59 38.02
N GLY A 34 -20.78 0.91 37.31
CA GLY A 34 -20.18 2.23 37.32
C GLY A 34 -19.00 2.35 38.28
N SER A 35 -18.70 1.34 39.10
CA SER A 35 -17.48 1.32 39.90
C SER A 35 -16.24 1.41 39.00
N PHE A 36 -15.25 2.18 39.44
CA PHE A 36 -13.96 2.31 38.76
C PHE A 36 -12.84 2.45 39.77
N ALA A 37 -11.63 2.10 39.35
CA ALA A 37 -10.43 2.42 40.10
C ALA A 37 -9.37 3.01 39.19
N PHE A 38 -8.47 3.76 39.80
CA PHE A 38 -7.35 4.39 39.15
C PHE A 38 -6.04 3.91 39.75
N SER A 39 -5.02 3.86 38.91
CA SER A 39 -3.63 3.72 39.31
C SER A 39 -2.81 4.77 38.58
N ARG A 40 -1.84 5.33 39.29
CA ARG A 40 -0.88 6.29 38.73
C ARG A 40 0.48 5.64 38.66
N SER A 41 1.14 5.79 37.53
CA SER A 41 2.51 5.30 37.38
C SER A 41 3.46 6.05 38.30
N THR A 42 4.31 5.30 39.02
CA THR A 42 5.36 5.86 39.88
C THR A 42 6.50 6.46 39.06
N ALA A 43 6.81 5.87 37.90
CA ALA A 43 7.87 6.35 37.01
C ALA A 43 7.45 7.56 36.16
N ILE A 44 6.16 7.67 35.83
CA ILE A 44 5.62 8.74 34.99
C ILE A 44 4.34 9.27 35.66
N PRO A 45 4.42 10.31 36.52
CA PRO A 45 3.29 10.77 37.33
C PRO A 45 2.08 11.26 36.53
N THR A 46 2.31 11.67 35.27
CA THR A 46 1.24 12.08 34.34
C THR A 46 0.49 10.89 33.76
N MET A 47 1.01 9.67 33.86
CA MET A 47 0.40 8.47 33.29
C MET A 47 -0.54 7.80 34.30
N VAL A 48 -1.76 7.58 33.84
CA VAL A 48 -2.88 7.06 34.62
C VAL A 48 -3.45 5.85 33.93
N ALA A 49 -3.57 4.75 34.67
CA ALA A 49 -4.34 3.58 34.28
C ALA A 49 -5.68 3.59 35.02
N CYS A 50 -6.74 3.15 34.35
CA CYS A 50 -8.08 3.08 34.92
C CYS A 50 -8.78 1.79 34.48
N HIS A 51 -9.58 1.20 35.36
CA HIS A 51 -10.60 0.25 34.94
C HIS A 51 -11.99 0.78 35.30
N TRP A 52 -12.96 0.52 34.43
CA TRP A 52 -14.36 0.90 34.65
C TRP A 52 -15.29 -0.31 34.44
N TRP A 53 -16.22 -0.48 35.37
CA TRP A 53 -17.17 -1.57 35.37
C TRP A 53 -18.52 -1.17 34.78
N ASP A 54 -18.78 -1.60 33.55
CA ASP A 54 -20.14 -1.58 32.99
C ASP A 54 -20.76 -2.99 33.01
N ARG A 55 -21.12 -3.56 31.84
CA ARG A 55 -21.45 -5.00 31.74
C ARG A 55 -20.19 -5.87 31.76
N LYS A 56 -19.12 -5.36 31.16
CA LYS A 56 -17.77 -5.94 31.09
C LYS A 56 -16.78 -4.90 31.62
N PRO A 57 -15.62 -5.30 32.16
CA PRO A 57 -14.60 -4.35 32.54
C PRO A 57 -13.96 -3.78 31.28
N VAL A 58 -13.66 -2.48 31.30
CA VAL A 58 -12.90 -1.81 30.24
C VAL A 58 -11.71 -1.09 30.88
N HIS A 59 -10.54 -1.29 30.30
CA HIS A 59 -9.28 -0.73 30.79
C HIS A 59 -8.81 0.40 29.89
N TYR A 60 -8.38 1.49 30.51
CA TYR A 60 -7.90 2.70 29.85
C TYR A 60 -6.51 3.06 30.33
N LEU A 61 -5.75 3.69 29.44
CA LEU A 61 -4.49 4.34 29.73
C LEU A 61 -4.53 5.76 29.19
N ALA A 62 -4.13 6.71 30.02
CA ALA A 62 -4.18 8.14 29.74
C ALA A 62 -2.91 8.84 30.23
N THR A 63 -2.50 9.92 29.56
CA THR A 63 -1.37 10.78 30.00
C THR A 63 -1.85 12.20 30.32
N GLY A 64 -2.32 12.45 31.54
CA GLY A 64 -2.72 13.77 32.01
C GLY A 64 -3.61 13.70 33.26
N PRO A 65 -4.13 14.84 33.75
CA PRO A 65 -4.94 14.89 34.96
C PRO A 65 -6.39 14.45 34.69
N ILE A 66 -6.64 13.13 34.54
CA ILE A 66 -7.99 12.59 34.25
C ILE A 66 -8.48 11.66 35.38
N MET A 67 -8.23 12.05 36.62
CA MET A 67 -8.73 11.37 37.82
C MET A 67 -10.03 12.01 38.34
N ALA A 68 -10.99 12.24 37.45
CA ALA A 68 -12.27 12.85 37.82
C ALA A 68 -13.43 11.88 37.59
N GLU A 69 -14.45 12.00 38.43
CA GLU A 69 -15.73 11.29 38.26
C GLU A 69 -16.65 12.10 37.33
N ASP A 70 -17.39 11.40 36.48
CA ASP A 70 -18.46 11.89 35.64
C ASP A 70 -19.64 10.90 35.71
N SER A 71 -20.79 11.26 35.16
CA SER A 71 -21.99 10.42 35.15
C SER A 71 -22.54 10.25 33.73
N ILE A 72 -23.20 9.11 33.49
CA ILE A 72 -23.88 8.83 32.21
C ILE A 72 -25.27 8.24 32.46
N HIS A 73 -26.26 8.73 31.73
CA HIS A 73 -27.58 8.12 31.68
C HIS A 73 -27.55 6.84 30.84
N ARG A 74 -28.01 5.74 31.44
CA ARG A 74 -28.06 4.43 30.80
C ARG A 74 -29.43 3.80 31.04
N ASN A 75 -30.04 3.29 29.98
CA ASN A 75 -31.19 2.41 30.11
C ASN A 75 -30.69 0.98 30.34
N ILE A 76 -30.86 0.48 31.57
CA ILE A 76 -30.44 -0.85 31.96
C ILE A 76 -31.61 -1.81 31.72
N LYS A 77 -31.35 -2.87 30.95
CA LYS A 77 -32.34 -3.93 30.68
C LYS A 77 -32.92 -4.45 32.01
N MET A 78 -34.25 -4.51 32.11
CA MET A 78 -35.04 -4.93 33.29
C MET A 78 -35.05 -3.95 34.50
N VAL A 79 -34.23 -2.91 34.52
CA VAL A 79 -34.20 -1.92 35.62
C VAL A 79 -34.75 -0.57 35.15
N GLY A 80 -34.59 -0.24 33.87
CA GLY A 80 -35.01 1.03 33.28
C GLY A 80 -33.90 2.09 33.27
N PRO A 81 -34.25 3.36 33.06
CA PRO A 81 -33.31 4.47 33.06
C PRO A 81 -32.60 4.62 34.41
N SER A 82 -31.28 4.74 34.39
CA SER A 82 -30.45 4.88 35.58
C SER A 82 -29.25 5.77 35.29
N THR A 83 -28.77 6.47 36.32
CA THR A 83 -27.54 7.26 36.25
C THR A 83 -26.40 6.41 36.77
N VAL A 84 -25.39 6.18 35.93
CA VAL A 84 -24.23 5.32 36.25
C VAL A 84 -22.99 6.20 36.33
N LYS A 85 -22.22 6.01 37.40
CA LYS A 85 -20.92 6.67 37.59
C LYS A 85 -19.90 6.17 36.56
N ARG A 86 -19.02 7.05 36.10
CA ARG A 86 -17.90 6.68 35.22
C ARG A 86 -16.71 7.60 35.46
N PRO A 87 -15.49 7.15 35.14
CA PRO A 87 -14.37 8.06 35.14
C PRO A 87 -14.40 8.96 33.90
N LYS A 88 -14.02 10.23 34.05
CA LYS A 88 -14.00 11.26 32.98
C LYS A 88 -13.20 10.82 31.74
N VAL A 89 -12.20 9.95 31.95
CA VAL A 89 -11.40 9.30 30.91
C VAL A 89 -12.26 8.57 29.87
N VAL A 90 -13.39 8.00 30.29
CA VAL A 90 -14.34 7.31 29.41
C VAL A 90 -15.11 8.31 28.55
N THR A 91 -15.50 9.44 29.14
CA THR A 91 -16.21 10.52 28.45
C THR A 91 -15.35 11.10 27.34
N ASP A 92 -14.11 11.46 27.68
CA ASP A 92 -13.16 12.03 26.74
C ASP A 92 -12.83 11.01 25.64
N TYR A 93 -12.65 9.74 25.99
CA TYR A 93 -12.39 8.70 24.99
C TYR A 93 -13.57 8.56 24.01
N GLN A 94 -14.80 8.43 24.51
CA GLN A 94 -15.98 8.29 23.67
C GLN A 94 -16.23 9.50 22.78
N ARG A 95 -15.93 10.72 23.27
CA ARG A 95 -16.09 11.95 22.52
C ARG A 95 -15.15 12.03 21.31
N TRP A 96 -13.92 11.51 21.44
CA TRP A 96 -12.86 11.75 20.46
C TRP A 96 -12.43 10.51 19.66
N MET A 97 -12.70 9.28 20.12
CA MET A 97 -12.25 8.04 19.47
C MET A 97 -12.78 7.86 18.03
N GLY A 98 -13.96 8.43 17.73
CA GLY A 98 -14.67 8.20 16.47
C GLY A 98 -14.24 9.08 15.30
N GLY A 99 -13.30 10.03 15.49
CA GLY A 99 -12.95 11.00 14.44
C GLY A 99 -12.49 10.35 13.13
N VAL A 100 -11.68 9.30 13.22
CA VAL A 100 -11.18 8.56 12.04
C VAL A 100 -12.30 7.76 11.38
N ASP A 101 -13.10 7.04 12.18
CA ASP A 101 -14.20 6.22 11.67
C ASP A 101 -15.29 7.08 11.00
N VAL A 102 -15.62 8.23 11.58
CA VAL A 102 -16.58 9.19 11.00
C VAL A 102 -16.03 9.77 9.70
N HIS A 103 -14.74 10.11 9.65
CA HIS A 103 -14.12 10.60 8.42
C HIS A 103 -14.15 9.55 7.32
N ASP A 104 -13.76 8.30 7.62
CA ASP A 104 -13.79 7.20 6.65
C ASP A 104 -15.23 6.85 6.24
N GLN A 105 -16.19 6.92 7.17
CA GLN A 105 -17.61 6.77 6.86
C GLN A 105 -18.09 7.83 5.87
N LEU A 106 -17.79 9.11 6.13
CA LEU A 106 -18.16 10.22 5.25
C LEU A 106 -17.53 10.06 3.86
N ARG A 107 -16.28 9.61 3.82
CA ARG A 107 -15.51 9.35 2.61
C ARG A 107 -16.10 8.21 1.77
N LEU A 108 -16.52 7.12 2.41
CA LEU A 108 -16.91 5.86 1.75
C LEU A 108 -18.42 5.69 1.48
N GLN A 109 -19.30 6.57 2.00
CA GLN A 109 -20.75 6.38 1.86
C GLN A 109 -21.35 7.02 0.62
N SER A 110 -21.49 8.35 0.57
CA SER A 110 -22.40 8.98 -0.41
C SER A 110 -21.76 9.40 -1.73
N TYR A 111 -20.45 9.69 -1.75
CA TYR A 111 -19.78 10.29 -2.90
C TYR A 111 -18.38 9.69 -3.16
N SER A 112 -18.17 8.41 -2.81
CA SER A 112 -16.85 7.79 -2.96
C SER A 112 -16.57 7.43 -4.42
N ILE A 113 -15.58 8.10 -4.99
CA ILE A 113 -15.03 7.80 -6.31
C ILE A 113 -14.31 6.45 -6.27
N GLN A 114 -13.63 6.14 -5.16
CA GLN A 114 -12.92 4.88 -4.99
C GLN A 114 -13.86 3.67 -5.11
N LYS A 115 -15.07 3.76 -4.53
CA LYS A 115 -16.07 2.68 -4.62
C LYS A 115 -16.84 2.66 -5.93
N ALA A 116 -16.97 3.81 -6.61
CA ALA A 116 -17.67 3.90 -7.88
C ALA A 116 -16.97 3.12 -9.01
N PHE A 117 -15.63 3.06 -8.99
CA PHE A 117 -14.85 2.44 -10.07
C PHE A 117 -14.04 1.22 -9.60
N ARG A 118 -14.13 0.12 -10.37
CA ARG A 118 -13.30 -1.07 -10.16
C ARG A 118 -12.15 -1.12 -11.15
N PHE A 119 -10.93 -0.94 -10.67
CA PHE A 119 -9.72 -0.99 -11.49
C PHE A 119 -9.00 -2.34 -11.39
N GLN A 120 -8.43 -2.81 -12.51
CA GLN A 120 -7.58 -4.01 -12.55
C GLN A 120 -6.27 -3.87 -11.77
N LYS A 121 -5.78 -2.64 -11.59
CA LYS A 121 -4.54 -2.36 -10.87
C LYS A 121 -4.84 -1.60 -9.57
N TYR A 122 -4.38 -2.15 -8.44
CA TYR A 122 -4.71 -1.65 -7.10
C TYR A 122 -4.33 -0.17 -6.89
N TYR A 123 -3.22 0.29 -7.47
CA TYR A 123 -2.74 1.66 -7.28
C TYR A 123 -3.70 2.72 -7.83
N LYS A 124 -4.52 2.38 -8.85
CA LYS A 124 -5.54 3.30 -9.37
C LYS A 124 -6.66 3.51 -8.35
N SER A 125 -7.10 2.43 -7.70
CA SER A 125 -8.08 2.52 -6.61
C SER A 125 -7.50 3.28 -5.41
N LEU A 126 -6.23 3.07 -5.07
CA LEU A 126 -5.56 3.83 -4.02
C LEU A 126 -5.51 5.34 -4.34
N PHE A 127 -5.19 5.70 -5.59
CA PHE A 127 -5.21 7.09 -6.04
C PHE A 127 -6.60 7.73 -5.89
N MET A 128 -7.66 7.05 -6.35
CA MET A 128 -9.03 7.54 -6.14
C MET A 128 -9.36 7.69 -4.66
N GLY A 129 -8.81 6.81 -3.82
CA GLY A 129 -8.94 6.92 -2.37
C GLY A 129 -8.30 8.19 -1.79
N PHE A 130 -7.19 8.68 -2.37
CA PHE A 130 -6.58 9.95 -1.99
C PHE A 130 -7.38 11.15 -2.51
N VAL A 131 -7.97 11.05 -3.70
CA VAL A 131 -8.88 12.08 -4.23
C VAL A 131 -10.10 12.23 -3.31
N ASP A 132 -10.74 11.12 -2.93
CA ASP A 132 -11.87 11.12 -1.98
C ASP A 132 -11.49 11.80 -0.64
N LEU A 133 -10.29 11.52 -0.12
CA LEU A 133 -9.75 12.13 1.09
C LEU A 133 -9.53 13.65 0.92
N ALA A 134 -8.95 14.07 -0.20
CA ALA A 134 -8.69 15.47 -0.49
C ALA A 134 -10.00 16.27 -0.64
N LEU A 135 -10.99 15.72 -1.34
CA LEU A 135 -12.32 16.34 -1.50
C LEU A 135 -13.02 16.55 -0.16
N LEU A 136 -12.99 15.54 0.72
CA LEU A 136 -13.60 15.66 2.04
C LEU A 136 -12.87 16.71 2.90
N ASN A 137 -11.54 16.72 2.88
CA ASN A 137 -10.75 17.72 3.63
C ASN A 137 -10.98 19.14 3.10
N ALA A 138 -11.11 19.31 1.78
CA ALA A 138 -11.43 20.59 1.18
C ALA A 138 -12.83 21.07 1.56
N TYR A 139 -13.83 20.16 1.60
CA TYR A 139 -15.17 20.48 2.09
C TYR A 139 -15.20 20.85 3.58
N LEU A 140 -14.46 20.13 4.43
CA LEU A 140 -14.32 20.46 5.85
C LEU A 140 -13.71 21.86 6.03
N THR A 141 -12.71 22.20 5.20
CA THR A 141 -12.10 23.53 5.18
C THR A 141 -13.10 24.59 4.74
N HIS A 142 -13.88 24.33 3.68
CA HIS A 142 -14.95 25.23 3.25
C HIS A 142 -15.97 25.49 4.37
N LYS A 143 -16.42 24.43 5.05
CA LYS A 143 -17.37 24.55 6.17
C LYS A 143 -16.80 25.39 7.31
N GLU A 144 -15.51 25.22 7.61
CA GLU A 144 -14.82 26.00 8.63
C GLU A 144 -14.66 27.48 8.22
N THR A 145 -14.31 27.75 6.96
CA THR A 145 -14.24 29.12 6.43
C THR A 145 -15.61 29.80 6.49
N CYS A 146 -16.69 29.12 6.11
CA CYS A 146 -18.05 29.64 6.24
C CYS A 146 -18.40 29.93 7.70
N ARG A 147 -18.02 29.05 8.64
CA ARG A 147 -18.21 29.26 10.08
C ARG A 147 -17.51 30.54 10.56
N LEU A 148 -16.26 30.75 10.16
CA LEU A 148 -15.48 31.94 10.52
C LEU A 148 -16.08 33.22 9.92
N GLN A 149 -16.61 33.14 8.70
CA GLN A 149 -17.25 34.26 7.99
C GLN A 149 -18.74 34.43 8.33
N ARG A 150 -19.31 33.59 9.22
CA ARG A 150 -20.74 33.57 9.58
C ARG A 150 -21.67 33.38 8.36
N LEU A 151 -21.22 32.62 7.37
CA LEU A 151 -22.01 32.24 6.20
C LEU A 151 -22.60 30.84 6.40
N VAL A 152 -23.74 30.59 5.75
CA VAL A 152 -24.33 29.25 5.68
C VAL A 152 -23.51 28.41 4.68
N PRO A 153 -22.88 27.30 5.11
CA PRO A 153 -22.14 26.44 4.19
C PRO A 153 -23.10 25.76 3.22
N LYS A 154 -22.63 25.53 1.99
CA LYS A 154 -23.38 24.73 1.01
C LYS A 154 -23.47 23.28 1.44
N ASP A 155 -24.51 22.58 0.98
CA ASP A 155 -24.55 21.13 1.16
C ASP A 155 -23.38 20.46 0.43
N ARG A 156 -22.95 19.28 0.92
CA ARG A 156 -21.79 18.58 0.39
C ARG A 156 -21.94 18.25 -1.09
N GLY A 157 -23.13 17.81 -1.52
CA GLY A 157 -23.38 17.48 -2.93
C GLY A 157 -23.29 18.71 -3.83
N GLU A 158 -23.91 19.81 -3.41
CA GLU A 158 -23.86 21.09 -4.13
C GLU A 158 -22.44 21.66 -4.22
N TRP A 159 -21.68 21.55 -3.13
CA TRP A 159 -20.29 22.00 -3.08
C TRP A 159 -19.40 21.15 -4.00
N TYR A 160 -19.59 19.83 -4.04
CA TYR A 160 -18.87 18.97 -4.99
C TYR A 160 -19.22 19.30 -6.44
N LEU A 161 -20.49 19.57 -6.75
CA LEU A 161 -20.90 19.97 -8.09
C LEU A 161 -20.29 21.32 -8.48
N LEU A 162 -20.26 22.28 -7.57
CA LEU A 162 -19.61 23.57 -7.79
C LEU A 162 -18.10 23.40 -8.06
N LEU A 163 -17.41 22.61 -7.23
CA LEU A 163 -15.99 22.32 -7.41
C LEU A 163 -15.75 21.63 -8.76
N HIS A 164 -16.58 20.66 -9.13
CA HIS A 164 -16.48 19.99 -10.41
C HIS A 164 -16.60 20.96 -11.60
N LYS A 165 -17.59 21.87 -11.55
CA LYS A 165 -17.75 22.93 -12.56
C LYS A 165 -16.52 23.84 -12.66
N GLN A 166 -15.94 24.22 -11.52
CA GLN A 166 -14.72 25.04 -11.49
C GLN A 166 -13.51 24.31 -12.07
N LEU A 167 -13.33 23.04 -11.74
CA LEU A 167 -12.23 22.21 -12.26
C LEU A 167 -12.33 22.01 -13.78
N LEU A 168 -13.54 21.94 -14.34
CA LEU A 168 -13.75 21.86 -15.79
C LEU A 168 -13.46 23.17 -16.52
N GLN A 169 -13.46 24.30 -15.82
CA GLN A 169 -13.20 25.63 -16.39
C GLN A 169 -11.71 26.02 -16.35
N LEU A 170 -10.86 25.16 -15.78
CA LEU A 170 -9.42 25.42 -15.71
C LEU A 170 -8.80 25.48 -17.10
N LYS A 171 -8.00 26.52 -17.33
CA LYS A 171 -7.24 26.75 -18.55
C LYS A 171 -5.78 26.31 -18.35
N PRO A 172 -5.01 26.08 -19.42
CA PRO A 172 -3.59 25.79 -19.32
C PRO A 172 -2.81 26.81 -18.46
N ASP A 173 -3.20 28.09 -18.54
CA ASP A 173 -2.56 29.18 -17.78
C ASP A 173 -2.78 29.08 -16.25
N ASP A 174 -3.84 28.40 -15.80
CA ASP A 174 -4.11 28.18 -14.37
C ASP A 174 -3.18 27.13 -13.77
N PHE A 175 -2.62 26.25 -14.62
CA PHE A 175 -1.57 25.34 -14.24
C PHE A 175 -0.24 26.07 -14.34
N VAL A 176 0.02 26.98 -13.39
CA VAL A 176 1.37 27.50 -13.20
C VAL A 176 2.29 26.29 -13.09
N GLU A 177 3.27 26.19 -13.99
CA GLU A 177 4.41 25.29 -13.80
C GLU A 177 5.08 25.75 -12.51
N ALA A 178 4.59 25.25 -11.38
CA ALA A 178 5.32 25.31 -10.13
C ALA A 178 6.62 24.61 -10.47
N THR A 179 7.66 25.41 -10.70
CA THR A 179 9.04 24.96 -10.80
C THR A 179 9.24 24.29 -9.45
N ALA A 180 9.04 22.97 -9.42
CA ALA A 180 9.12 22.21 -8.19
C ALA A 180 10.43 22.65 -7.56
N PRO A 181 10.44 23.18 -6.32
CA PRO A 181 11.68 23.61 -5.70
C PRO A 181 12.63 22.45 -5.86
N THR A 182 13.71 22.70 -6.60
CA THR A 182 14.69 21.68 -6.95
C THR A 182 14.98 20.97 -5.64
N PRO A 183 14.68 19.66 -5.50
CA PRO A 183 14.92 18.98 -4.25
C PRO A 183 16.38 19.25 -3.90
N SER A 184 16.60 19.81 -2.70
CA SER A 184 17.94 20.02 -2.16
C SER A 184 18.80 18.80 -2.50
N PRO A 185 20.09 18.97 -2.88
CA PRO A 185 20.92 17.90 -3.46
C PRO A 185 21.11 16.65 -2.57
N MET A 186 20.51 16.59 -1.39
CA MET A 186 20.44 15.44 -0.51
C MET A 186 19.12 14.66 -0.65
N THR A 187 18.86 14.14 -1.85
CA THR A 187 18.13 12.89 -2.16
C THR A 187 17.57 12.98 -3.57
N ARG A 188 18.48 13.18 -4.54
CA ARG A 188 18.20 12.66 -5.89
C ARG A 188 17.88 11.19 -5.71
N SER A 189 16.59 10.83 -5.83
CA SER A 189 16.19 9.57 -6.45
C SER A 189 17.09 9.45 -7.65
N ARG A 190 18.12 8.60 -7.53
CA ARG A 190 19.05 8.35 -8.62
C ARG A 190 18.18 7.79 -9.73
N LYS A 191 17.72 8.66 -10.65
CA LYS A 191 17.56 8.29 -12.05
C LYS A 191 18.88 7.59 -12.35
N ARG A 192 18.84 6.26 -12.35
CA ARG A 192 20.01 5.44 -12.59
C ARG A 192 20.53 5.96 -13.91
N ARG A 193 21.69 6.64 -13.89
CA ARG A 193 22.50 6.87 -15.08
C ARG A 193 22.42 5.57 -15.87
N ARG A 194 21.92 5.62 -17.11
CA ARG A 194 22.06 4.49 -18.03
C ARG A 194 23.54 4.15 -17.97
N LEU A 195 23.80 2.97 -17.44
CA LEU A 195 25.13 2.53 -17.10
C LEU A 195 25.56 1.68 -18.25
N ASP A 196 26.51 2.25 -18.98
CA ASP A 196 26.98 1.90 -20.30
C ASP A 196 25.91 1.94 -21.39
N GLY A 197 26.33 2.18 -22.62
CA GLY A 197 25.47 2.23 -23.81
C GLY A 197 24.73 0.92 -24.12
N HIS A 198 24.78 -0.07 -23.23
CA HIS A 198 24.18 -1.38 -23.43
C HIS A 198 22.65 -1.33 -23.35
N LYS A 199 21.97 -1.80 -24.40
CA LYS A 199 20.51 -1.82 -24.45
C LYS A 199 19.95 -3.09 -23.80
N HIS A 200 19.15 -2.91 -22.75
CA HIS A 200 18.47 -4.00 -22.05
C HIS A 200 17.03 -4.13 -22.57
N ILE A 201 16.73 -5.25 -23.25
CA ILE A 201 15.49 -5.43 -24.01
C ILE A 201 14.73 -6.64 -23.47
N GLN A 202 13.41 -6.56 -23.42
CA GLN A 202 12.57 -7.72 -23.16
C GLN A 202 12.45 -8.56 -24.44
N PHE A 203 12.84 -9.82 -24.39
CA PHE A 203 12.72 -10.73 -25.53
C PHE A 203 11.27 -11.17 -25.69
N ASP A 204 10.69 -10.87 -26.86
CA ASP A 204 9.30 -11.19 -27.17
C ASP A 204 9.20 -12.56 -27.86
N ASP A 205 9.33 -13.61 -27.04
CA ASP A 205 9.28 -15.01 -27.44
C ASP A 205 8.16 -15.68 -26.64
N TRP A 206 7.06 -16.03 -27.31
CA TRP A 206 5.84 -16.55 -26.70
C TRP A 206 5.68 -18.05 -26.95
N VAL A 207 5.14 -18.75 -25.95
CA VAL A 207 4.81 -20.16 -26.03
C VAL A 207 3.44 -20.38 -25.41
N THR A 208 2.59 -21.13 -26.10
CA THR A 208 1.31 -21.59 -25.56
C THR A 208 1.55 -22.80 -24.64
N VAL A 209 1.15 -22.67 -23.38
CA VAL A 209 1.22 -23.75 -22.39
C VAL A 209 -0.15 -23.89 -21.75
N SER A 210 -0.81 -25.02 -22.00
CA SER A 210 -2.17 -25.31 -21.49
C SER A 210 -3.15 -24.19 -21.85
N SER A 211 -3.31 -23.92 -23.16
CA SER A 211 -4.17 -22.87 -23.74
C SER A 211 -3.91 -21.42 -23.28
N VAL A 212 -2.87 -21.16 -22.49
CA VAL A 212 -2.47 -19.81 -22.06
C VAL A 212 -1.15 -19.42 -22.70
N GLN A 213 -1.12 -18.24 -23.35
CA GLN A 213 0.12 -17.68 -23.88
C GLN A 213 1.02 -17.15 -22.76
N LYS A 214 2.27 -17.64 -22.73
CA LYS A 214 3.28 -17.21 -21.76
C LYS A 214 4.60 -16.92 -22.47
N ARG A 215 5.25 -15.83 -22.06
CA ARG A 215 6.61 -15.54 -22.54
C ARG A 215 7.60 -16.58 -22.05
N ARG A 216 8.44 -17.08 -22.95
CA ARG A 216 9.49 -18.06 -22.66
C ARG A 216 10.54 -17.41 -21.76
N GLN A 217 10.74 -17.99 -20.57
CA GLN A 217 11.76 -17.53 -19.64
C GLN A 217 13.06 -18.32 -19.85
N ARG A 218 14.21 -17.63 -19.86
CA ARG A 218 15.53 -18.25 -20.03
C ARG A 218 16.41 -17.99 -18.82
N SER A 219 17.42 -18.84 -18.59
CA SER A 219 18.26 -18.71 -17.39
C SER A 219 19.09 -17.41 -17.41
N CYS A 220 19.01 -16.65 -16.32
CA CYS A 220 19.81 -15.43 -16.15
C CYS A 220 21.28 -15.80 -15.91
N LYS A 221 22.20 -15.25 -16.71
CA LYS A 221 23.63 -15.55 -16.62
C LYS A 221 24.26 -15.06 -15.32
N GLY A 222 23.93 -13.85 -14.87
CA GLY A 222 24.38 -13.35 -13.57
C GLY A 222 23.87 -14.20 -12.40
N CYS A 223 22.60 -14.61 -12.43
CA CYS A 223 22.07 -15.52 -11.39
C CYS A 223 22.68 -16.92 -11.47
N ALA A 224 23.10 -17.36 -12.65
CA ALA A 224 23.72 -18.66 -12.83
C ALA A 224 25.15 -18.71 -12.27
N LEU A 225 25.89 -17.61 -12.36
CA LEU A 225 27.20 -17.42 -11.72
C LEU A 225 27.06 -17.28 -10.20
N LEU A 226 26.12 -16.44 -9.75
CA LEU A 226 25.94 -16.10 -8.33
C LEU A 226 24.98 -17.03 -7.59
N ARG A 227 24.76 -18.26 -8.08
CA ARG A 227 23.78 -19.19 -7.50
C ARG A 227 24.25 -19.84 -6.20
N GLY A 228 25.55 -19.82 -5.90
CA GLY A 228 26.13 -20.55 -4.77
C GLY A 228 25.71 -22.02 -4.78
N GLU A 229 25.20 -22.50 -3.65
CA GLU A 229 24.70 -23.88 -3.46
C GLU A 229 23.35 -24.18 -4.14
N ARG A 230 22.67 -23.17 -4.71
CA ARG A 230 21.36 -23.40 -5.32
C ARG A 230 21.46 -24.23 -6.59
N LYS A 231 20.62 -25.27 -6.67
CA LYS A 231 20.52 -26.17 -7.85
C LYS A 231 20.08 -25.46 -9.14
N LYS A 232 19.27 -24.40 -9.06
CA LYS A 232 18.70 -23.71 -10.23
C LYS A 232 18.93 -22.20 -10.18
N ALA A 233 19.35 -21.63 -11.31
CA ALA A 233 19.44 -20.19 -11.52
C ALA A 233 18.05 -19.59 -11.77
N PHE A 234 17.85 -18.33 -11.38
CA PHE A 234 16.62 -17.61 -11.72
C PHE A 234 16.51 -17.39 -13.23
N GLN A 235 15.28 -17.41 -13.73
CA GLN A 235 14.98 -17.14 -15.13
C GLN A 235 14.55 -15.69 -15.35
N THR A 236 14.68 -15.22 -16.59
CA THR A 236 14.31 -13.88 -17.03
C THR A 236 13.89 -13.89 -18.49
N THR A 237 13.09 -12.89 -18.87
CA THR A 237 12.72 -12.59 -20.25
C THR A 237 13.56 -11.47 -20.84
N TYR A 238 14.48 -10.88 -20.07
CA TYR A 238 15.28 -9.74 -20.52
C TYR A 238 16.70 -10.16 -20.91
N TYR A 239 17.22 -9.55 -21.97
CA TYR A 239 18.58 -9.77 -22.47
C TYR A 239 19.26 -8.45 -22.83
N CYS A 240 20.58 -8.46 -22.93
CA CYS A 240 21.36 -7.33 -23.43
C CYS A 240 21.70 -7.58 -24.90
N GLU A 241 21.35 -6.63 -25.77
CA GLU A 241 21.61 -6.71 -27.22
C GLU A 241 23.11 -6.73 -27.51
N ASP A 242 23.87 -5.81 -26.93
CA ASP A 242 25.30 -5.62 -27.24
C ASP A 242 26.20 -6.71 -26.62
N CYS A 243 25.74 -7.40 -25.57
CA CYS A 243 26.44 -8.57 -25.02
C CYS A 243 25.97 -9.90 -25.65
N SER A 244 25.04 -9.86 -26.59
CA SER A 244 24.60 -11.05 -27.31
C SER A 244 25.49 -11.28 -28.54
N GLN A 245 25.77 -12.55 -28.85
CA GLN A 245 26.56 -12.92 -30.02
C GLN A 245 25.65 -13.64 -31.02
N ALA A 246 25.31 -12.99 -32.14
CA ALA A 246 24.43 -13.53 -33.19
C ALA A 246 23.21 -14.30 -32.61
N ASP A 247 23.19 -15.63 -32.72
CA ASP A 247 22.09 -16.50 -32.25
C ASP A 247 22.07 -16.80 -30.75
N ALA A 248 23.05 -16.29 -29.99
CA ALA A 248 23.25 -16.57 -28.58
C ALA A 248 23.00 -15.32 -27.73
N LYS A 249 21.78 -15.21 -27.19
CA LYS A 249 21.35 -14.06 -26.41
C LYS A 249 21.84 -14.09 -24.95
N CYS A 250 22.33 -12.96 -24.45
CA CYS A 250 22.80 -12.79 -23.07
C CYS A 250 21.66 -12.35 -22.14
N PHE A 251 21.00 -13.32 -21.48
CA PHE A 251 19.87 -13.05 -20.58
C PHE A 251 20.33 -12.57 -19.19
N LEU A 252 19.87 -11.39 -18.79
CA LEU A 252 20.21 -10.72 -17.53
C LEU A 252 18.95 -10.16 -16.88
N CYS A 253 18.70 -10.51 -15.62
CA CYS A 253 17.49 -10.05 -14.93
C CYS A 253 17.66 -8.63 -14.36
N PRO A 254 16.63 -7.77 -14.42
CA PRO A 254 16.70 -6.40 -13.90
C PRO A 254 16.51 -6.33 -12.37
N LYS A 255 16.34 -7.47 -11.68
CA LYS A 255 16.04 -7.50 -10.25
C LYS A 255 17.32 -7.50 -9.41
N SER A 256 17.34 -6.71 -8.34
CA SER A 256 18.45 -6.61 -7.39
C SER A 256 18.44 -7.78 -6.39
N ARG A 257 18.89 -8.96 -6.86
CA ARG A 257 18.82 -10.22 -6.11
C ARG A 257 20.12 -10.59 -5.38
N HIS A 258 21.24 -10.00 -5.76
CA HIS A 258 22.56 -10.39 -5.26
C HIS A 258 23.27 -9.19 -4.62
N ILE A 259 24.09 -9.49 -3.61
CA ILE A 259 25.03 -8.54 -3.00
C ILE A 259 26.39 -8.86 -3.62
N TYR A 260 27.03 -7.86 -4.23
CA TYR A 260 28.34 -8.00 -4.85
C TYR A 260 29.19 -6.75 -4.53
N GLY A 261 30.38 -6.96 -3.96
CA GLY A 261 31.19 -5.87 -3.40
C GLY A 261 30.49 -5.12 -2.27
N GLY A 262 29.77 -5.83 -1.39
CA GLY A 262 29.03 -5.25 -0.26
C GLY A 262 27.73 -4.50 -0.61
N VAL A 263 27.41 -4.31 -1.90
CA VAL A 263 26.24 -3.54 -2.35
C VAL A 263 25.23 -4.43 -3.07
N ARG A 264 23.94 -4.21 -2.81
CA ARG A 264 22.85 -4.89 -3.52
C ARG A 264 22.72 -4.34 -4.95
N LYS A 265 23.01 -5.18 -5.94
CA LYS A 265 23.04 -4.81 -7.37
C LYS A 265 22.13 -5.70 -8.21
N THR A 266 21.69 -5.22 -9.38
CA THR A 266 20.97 -6.06 -10.37
C THR A 266 21.95 -6.95 -11.12
N CYS A 267 21.49 -8.07 -11.68
CA CYS A 267 22.39 -8.92 -12.49
C CYS A 267 22.91 -8.18 -13.73
N TYR A 268 22.15 -7.24 -14.28
CA TYR A 268 22.61 -6.34 -15.34
C TYR A 268 23.78 -5.47 -14.87
N GLN A 269 23.66 -4.83 -13.69
CA GLN A 269 24.74 -3.98 -13.15
C GLN A 269 26.00 -4.76 -12.83
N ILE A 270 25.86 -5.95 -12.23
CA ILE A 270 27.02 -6.81 -11.92
C ILE A 270 27.70 -7.25 -13.21
N TRP A 271 26.92 -7.63 -14.23
CA TRP A 271 27.46 -8.07 -15.51
C TRP A 271 28.28 -6.99 -16.22
N HIS A 272 27.74 -5.78 -16.35
CA HIS A 272 28.42 -4.72 -17.11
C HIS A 272 29.53 -4.05 -16.31
N LYS A 273 29.30 -3.73 -15.02
CA LYS A 273 30.29 -2.96 -14.24
C LYS A 273 31.36 -3.82 -13.60
N ASP A 274 30.95 -4.94 -13.03
CA ASP A 274 31.82 -5.72 -12.14
C ASP A 274 32.49 -6.88 -12.90
N PHE A 275 31.89 -7.35 -14.00
CA PHE A 275 32.43 -8.42 -14.85
C PHE A 275 32.88 -7.95 -16.24
N ASP A 276 32.89 -6.64 -16.49
CA ASP A 276 33.29 -6.04 -17.77
C ASP A 276 32.60 -6.72 -18.97
N SER A 277 31.26 -6.72 -18.93
CA SER A 277 30.41 -7.36 -19.94
C SER A 277 30.69 -8.85 -20.19
N GLY A 278 31.33 -9.54 -19.22
CA GLY A 278 31.67 -10.96 -19.26
C GLY A 278 33.16 -11.24 -19.54
N ALA A 279 33.98 -10.22 -19.76
CA ALA A 279 35.42 -10.37 -20.00
C ALA A 279 36.20 -10.66 -18.70
N SER A 280 35.78 -10.05 -17.59
CA SER A 280 36.49 -10.04 -16.31
C SER A 280 35.71 -10.77 -15.20
N ILE A 281 35.30 -12.01 -15.46
CA ILE A 281 34.59 -12.83 -14.45
C ILE A 281 35.60 -13.45 -13.47
N PRO A 282 35.46 -13.25 -12.15
CA PRO A 282 36.36 -13.83 -11.16
C PRO A 282 36.38 -15.37 -11.22
N ALA A 283 37.58 -15.96 -11.21
CA ALA A 283 37.78 -17.41 -11.26
C ALA A 283 37.07 -18.16 -10.10
N ALA A 284 36.93 -17.50 -8.95
CA ALA A 284 36.22 -18.02 -7.78
C ALA A 284 34.72 -18.34 -8.03
N LEU A 285 34.12 -17.78 -9.08
CA LEU A 285 32.71 -18.01 -9.43
C LEU A 285 32.50 -19.18 -10.40
N GLY A 286 33.56 -19.92 -10.77
CA GLY A 286 33.49 -21.14 -11.58
C GLY A 286 33.53 -20.93 -13.10
N LYS A 287 33.29 -22.01 -13.87
CA LYS A 287 33.53 -22.10 -15.34
C LYS A 287 32.90 -20.92 -16.12
N ARG A 288 33.67 -20.39 -17.08
CA ARG A 288 33.33 -19.30 -18.03
C ARG A 288 31.88 -19.42 -18.54
N VAL A 289 31.15 -18.30 -18.54
CA VAL A 289 29.78 -18.27 -19.04
C VAL A 289 29.76 -18.58 -20.52
N VAL A 290 29.22 -19.74 -20.88
CA VAL A 290 28.95 -20.08 -22.27
C VAL A 290 27.58 -19.53 -22.67
N LEU A 291 27.57 -18.63 -23.66
CA LEU A 291 26.36 -18.29 -24.39
C LEU A 291 26.05 -19.48 -25.31
N ARG A 292 24.92 -20.16 -25.07
CA ARG A 292 24.50 -21.28 -25.90
C ARG A 292 23.73 -20.71 -27.09
N ARG A 293 24.11 -21.13 -28.30
CA ARG A 293 23.35 -20.83 -29.52
C ARG A 293 21.94 -21.38 -29.37
N SER A 294 20.96 -20.63 -29.87
CA SER A 294 19.64 -21.21 -30.13
C SER A 294 19.84 -22.37 -31.09
N GLY A 295 19.43 -23.59 -30.71
CA GLY A 295 19.59 -24.75 -31.59
C GLY A 295 18.94 -24.47 -32.93
N LYS A 296 19.65 -24.73 -34.04
CA LYS A 296 19.01 -24.88 -35.34
C LYS A 296 17.87 -25.87 -35.18
N VAL A 297 16.73 -25.61 -35.83
CA VAL A 297 15.61 -26.56 -35.92
C VAL A 297 16.11 -27.75 -36.75
N GLY A 298 16.88 -28.62 -36.11
CA GLY A 298 17.29 -29.91 -36.63
C GLY A 298 16.24 -30.92 -36.24
N THR A 299 15.87 -31.75 -37.22
CA THR A 299 14.99 -32.91 -37.15
C THR A 299 15.33 -33.82 -35.96
N GLY A 300 14.78 -33.48 -34.79
CA GLY A 300 14.78 -34.30 -33.58
C GLY A 300 13.35 -34.69 -33.25
N LYS A 301 13.15 -35.95 -32.85
CA LYS A 301 11.88 -36.64 -32.60
C LYS A 301 10.76 -35.74 -32.04
N PRO A 302 9.52 -35.86 -32.55
CA PRO A 302 8.46 -34.89 -32.29
C PRO A 302 8.08 -34.90 -30.82
N THR A 303 8.27 -33.76 -30.16
CA THR A 303 7.66 -33.48 -28.86
C THR A 303 6.60 -32.40 -29.06
N ARG A 304 5.34 -32.84 -29.18
CA ARG A 304 4.03 -32.15 -29.13
C ARG A 304 3.99 -30.62 -28.97
N ARG A 305 4.69 -29.83 -29.79
CA ARG A 305 4.53 -28.37 -29.92
C ARG A 305 5.02 -27.93 -31.30
N GLU A 306 4.10 -27.86 -32.24
CA GLU A 306 4.34 -27.20 -33.53
C GLU A 306 4.29 -25.68 -33.36
N PRO A 307 5.21 -24.92 -33.97
CA PRO A 307 5.08 -23.49 -34.16
C PRO A 307 4.48 -23.21 -35.56
N LEU A 308 3.30 -22.59 -35.61
CA LEU A 308 2.79 -21.96 -36.84
C LEU A 308 3.40 -20.56 -36.95
N CYS A 309 4.08 -20.34 -38.07
CA CYS A 309 4.55 -19.03 -38.53
C CYS A 309 3.39 -18.39 -39.28
N HIS A 310 2.89 -17.24 -38.83
CA HIS A 310 2.07 -16.36 -39.67
C HIS A 310 2.90 -15.14 -40.03
N GLN A 311 3.07 -14.99 -41.34
CA GLN A 311 3.66 -13.85 -42.03
C GLN A 311 2.77 -12.63 -41.86
N ASP A 312 3.41 -11.46 -41.93
CA ASP A 312 2.82 -10.14 -41.84
C ASP A 312 1.68 -9.90 -42.85
N GLY A 313 0.71 -9.10 -42.43
CA GLY A 313 -0.34 -8.55 -43.27
C GLY A 313 -1.05 -7.40 -42.52
N ASP A 314 -0.70 -6.18 -42.89
CA ASP A 314 -1.46 -4.96 -42.61
C ASP A 314 -2.92 -5.10 -43.08
N ALA A 315 -3.85 -4.61 -42.27
CA ALA A 315 -5.06 -3.91 -42.73
C ALA A 315 -5.82 -3.32 -41.53
N ASP A 316 -6.01 -2.00 -41.58
CA ASP A 316 -7.03 -1.27 -40.84
C ASP A 316 -8.42 -1.89 -41.01
N ASN A 317 -9.23 -1.92 -39.95
CA ASN A 317 -10.53 -1.24 -39.98
C ASN A 317 -11.19 -1.14 -38.60
N GLU A 318 -11.83 0.01 -38.42
CA GLU A 318 -12.84 0.32 -37.42
C GLU A 318 -14.02 -0.66 -37.51
N GLU A 319 -14.66 -0.97 -36.38
CA GLU A 319 -16.11 -0.75 -36.23
C GLU A 319 -16.59 -1.02 -34.81
N GLU A 320 -17.33 -0.01 -34.35
CA GLU A 320 -18.16 0.09 -33.17
C GLU A 320 -19.49 -0.61 -33.44
N GLN A 321 -19.90 -1.57 -32.59
CA GLN A 321 -21.30 -1.98 -32.50
C GLN A 321 -21.73 -2.19 -31.05
N THR A 322 -22.58 -1.25 -30.61
CA THR A 322 -23.57 -1.37 -29.55
C THR A 322 -24.53 -2.54 -29.81
N ALA A 323 -24.90 -3.28 -28.77
CA ALA A 323 -26.14 -4.07 -28.77
C ALA A 323 -26.84 -3.96 -27.41
N GLU A 324 -28.07 -3.47 -27.51
CA GLU A 324 -29.06 -3.20 -26.50
C GLU A 324 -29.80 -4.49 -26.08
N GLN A 325 -30.24 -4.49 -24.82
CA GLN A 325 -31.34 -5.20 -24.16
C GLN A 325 -31.97 -6.46 -24.78
N ALA A 326 -32.12 -7.49 -23.92
CA ALA A 326 -33.35 -8.28 -23.86
C ALA A 326 -33.64 -8.66 -22.40
N ALA A 327 -34.80 -8.19 -21.91
CA ALA A 327 -35.46 -8.67 -20.70
C ALA A 327 -35.96 -10.11 -20.87
N ILE A 328 -36.19 -10.83 -19.77
CA ILE A 328 -37.30 -11.78 -19.54
C ILE A 328 -37.30 -12.18 -18.05
N VAL A 329 -38.45 -11.86 -17.41
CA VAL A 329 -39.04 -12.30 -16.13
C VAL A 329 -38.33 -11.97 -14.82
#